data_AF-A0A2P7Z3R3-F1
#
_entry.id   AF-A0A2P7Z3R3-F1
#
_cell.length_a   1.000
_cell.length_b   1.000
_cell.length_c   1.000
_cell.angle_alpha   90.00
_cell.angle_beta   90.00
_cell.angle_gamma   90.00
#
_symmetry.space_group_name_H-M   'P 1'
#
loop_
_entity.id
_entity.type
_entity.pdbx_description
1 polymer ?
#
loop_
_entity_poly.entity_id
_entity_poly.type
_entity_poly.pdbx_seq_one_letter_code
_entity_poly.pdbx_strand_id
1 'polypeptide(L)'
;MALMSSACLHERNRTASIPNHAAKHGYAVGAFNCFNDDGVMAVIQAAERMRSPAIVKVFPWTLHFQGIHFIRWIVDYAHNASVPFAVHLDHCIKDQDVQVALELPFDSIMVDASTQEGEENLEYCKLIVGQDRERGIAIEAERWVGFREVRMV
;
A
#
# COMPACT_ATOMS: atom_id res chain seq x y z
N MET A 1 8.58 26.49 2.18
CA MET A 1 8.29 25.13 1.66
C MET A 1 6.78 25.02 1.58
N ALA A 2 6.20 25.03 0.37
CA ALA A 2 4.74 25.09 0.23
C ALA A 2 4.13 23.76 0.70
N LEU A 3 3.33 23.80 1.76
CA LEU A 3 2.51 22.68 2.20
C LEU A 3 1.56 22.32 1.06
N MET A 4 1.79 21.18 0.41
CA MET A 4 0.92 20.68 -0.65
C MET A 4 -0.37 20.16 -0.01
N SER A 5 -1.53 20.45 -0.60
CA SER A 5 -2.81 19.95 -0.10
C SER A 5 -2.82 18.43 -0.05
N SER A 6 -3.44 17.86 0.99
CA SER A 6 -3.59 16.40 1.17
C SER A 6 -4.16 15.70 -0.08
N ALA A 7 -5.11 16.35 -0.78
CA ALA A 7 -5.67 15.82 -2.02
C ALA A 7 -4.62 15.68 -3.15
N CYS A 8 -3.65 16.59 -3.22
CA CYS A 8 -2.56 16.58 -4.20
C CYS A 8 -1.45 15.56 -3.88
N LEU A 9 -1.35 15.12 -2.63
CA LEU A 9 -0.47 14.02 -2.22
C LEU A 9 -1.07 12.68 -2.66
N HIS A 10 -2.37 12.49 -2.43
CA HIS A 10 -3.09 11.26 -2.82
C HIS A 10 -3.18 11.08 -4.35
N GLU A 11 -3.40 12.16 -5.11
CA GLU A 11 -3.41 12.09 -6.59
C GLU A 11 -2.06 11.66 -7.20
N ARG A 12 -0.95 11.86 -6.47
CA ARG A 12 0.40 11.45 -6.90
C ARG A 12 0.85 10.12 -6.27
N ASN A 13 0.00 9.49 -5.46
CA ASN A 13 0.31 8.21 -4.86
C ASN A 13 0.39 7.10 -5.92
N ARG A 14 1.42 6.24 -5.83
CA ARG A 14 1.68 5.17 -6.81
C ARG A 14 0.62 4.08 -6.75
N THR A 15 0.24 3.65 -5.55
CA THR A 15 -0.80 2.63 -5.34
C THR A 15 -2.18 3.13 -5.76
N ALA A 16 -2.46 4.43 -5.71
CA ALA A 16 -3.68 4.98 -6.29
C ALA A 16 -3.61 5.08 -7.83
N SER A 17 -2.51 5.58 -8.38
CA SER A 17 -2.40 5.85 -9.82
C SER A 17 -2.34 4.59 -10.69
N ILE A 18 -1.64 3.55 -10.23
CA ILE A 18 -1.42 2.31 -11.00
C ILE A 18 -2.74 1.55 -11.28
N PRO A 19 -3.56 1.17 -10.28
CA PRO A 19 -4.85 0.50 -10.52
C PRO A 19 -5.86 1.40 -11.22
N ASN A 20 -5.88 2.71 -10.93
CA ASN A 20 -6.77 3.65 -11.62
C ASN A 20 -6.45 3.73 -13.12
N HIS A 21 -5.17 3.74 -13.49
CA HIS A 21 -4.77 3.64 -14.88
C HIS A 21 -5.22 2.31 -15.48
N ALA A 22 -5.01 1.19 -14.78
CA ALA A 22 -5.42 -0.14 -15.25
C ALA A 22 -6.92 -0.26 -15.51
N ALA A 23 -7.75 0.23 -14.58
CA ALA A 23 -9.20 0.26 -14.71
C ALA A 23 -9.67 1.08 -15.93
N LYS A 24 -9.04 2.24 -16.19
CA LYS A 24 -9.34 3.09 -17.35
C LYS A 24 -8.96 2.45 -18.68
N HIS A 25 -8.01 1.52 -18.69
CA HIS A 25 -7.46 0.91 -19.91
C HIS A 25 -7.80 -0.59 -20.05
N GLY A 26 -8.67 -1.12 -19.18
CA GLY A 26 -9.21 -2.47 -19.32
C GLY A 26 -8.22 -3.60 -19.01
N TYR A 27 -7.29 -3.40 -18.08
CA TYR A 27 -6.39 -4.45 -17.61
C TYR A 27 -6.31 -4.50 -16.07
N ALA A 28 -5.69 -5.56 -15.54
CA ALA A 28 -5.45 -5.75 -14.11
C ALA A 28 -3.94 -5.65 -13.80
N VAL A 29 -3.61 -5.23 -12.58
CA VAL A 29 -2.23 -5.11 -12.10
C VAL A 29 -1.95 -6.26 -11.14
N GLY A 30 -0.81 -6.91 -11.31
CA GLY A 30 -0.35 -7.94 -10.37
C GLY A 30 0.12 -7.33 -9.06
N ALA A 31 -0.38 -7.85 -7.94
CA ALA A 31 0.05 -7.51 -6.59
C ALA A 31 0.63 -8.77 -5.91
N PHE A 32 1.96 -8.80 -5.74
CA PHE A 32 2.70 -10.01 -5.40
C PHE A 32 3.22 -9.98 -3.98
N ASN A 33 2.83 -10.96 -3.16
CA ASN A 33 3.35 -11.12 -1.81
C ASN A 33 4.80 -11.61 -1.84
N CYS A 34 5.69 -10.89 -1.16
CA CYS A 34 7.11 -11.20 -1.04
C CYS A 34 7.53 -11.23 0.44
N PHE A 35 8.48 -12.11 0.75
CA PHE A 35 8.92 -12.37 2.14
C PHE A 35 10.43 -12.16 2.34
N ASN A 36 11.17 -12.01 1.25
CA ASN A 36 12.62 -11.85 1.21
C ASN A 36 13.03 -11.02 -0.03
N ASP A 37 14.31 -10.68 -0.08
CA ASP A 37 14.97 -9.96 -1.16
C ASP A 37 14.85 -10.69 -2.50
N ASP A 38 15.06 -12.01 -2.53
CA ASP A 38 14.96 -12.81 -3.76
C ASP A 38 13.58 -12.64 -4.44
N GLY A 39 12.49 -12.72 -3.67
CA GLY A 39 11.13 -12.54 -4.18
C GLY A 39 10.90 -11.14 -4.72
N VAL A 40 11.32 -10.11 -3.97
CA VAL A 40 11.20 -8.71 -4.38
C VAL A 40 11.96 -8.46 -5.67
N MET A 41 13.21 -8.93 -5.76
CA MET A 41 14.04 -8.82 -6.96
C MET A 41 13.42 -9.55 -8.15
N ALA A 42 12.90 -10.76 -7.94
CA ALA A 42 12.28 -11.55 -9.00
C ALA A 42 11.05 -10.84 -9.59
N VAL A 43 10.17 -10.28 -8.76
CA VAL A 43 8.96 -9.59 -9.22
C VAL A 43 9.32 -8.31 -9.96
N ILE A 44 10.21 -7.48 -9.42
CA ILE A 44 10.61 -6.21 -10.06
C ILE A 44 11.27 -6.48 -11.42
N GLN A 45 12.23 -7.39 -11.49
CA GLN A 45 12.89 -7.72 -12.74
C GLN A 45 11.93 -8.35 -13.77
N ALA A 46 10.95 -9.15 -13.32
CA ALA A 46 9.92 -9.67 -14.21
C ALA A 46 9.04 -8.54 -14.76
N ALA A 47 8.60 -7.61 -13.91
CA ALA A 47 7.81 -6.46 -14.32
C ALA A 47 8.55 -5.59 -15.34
N GLU A 48 9.84 -5.33 -15.14
CA GLU A 48 10.68 -4.59 -16.08
C GLU A 48 10.80 -5.30 -17.44
N ARG A 49 11.11 -6.60 -17.45
CA ARG A 49 11.19 -7.40 -18.70
C ARG A 49 9.86 -7.41 -19.45
N MET A 50 8.75 -7.48 -18.72
CA MET A 50 7.41 -7.47 -19.31
C MET A 50 6.90 -6.07 -19.63
N ARG A 51 7.61 -5.02 -19.24
CA ARG A 51 7.18 -3.62 -19.31
C ARG A 51 5.79 -3.42 -18.69
N SER A 52 5.54 -4.09 -17.57
CA SER A 52 4.26 -4.10 -16.88
C SER A 52 4.36 -3.33 -15.57
N PRO A 53 3.35 -2.53 -15.19
CA PRO A 53 3.24 -2.07 -13.82
C PRO A 53 2.96 -3.27 -12.88
N ALA A 54 3.39 -3.14 -11.62
CA ALA A 54 3.16 -4.15 -10.59
C ALA A 54 3.19 -3.53 -9.18
N ILE A 55 2.71 -4.28 -8.21
CA ILE A 55 2.75 -3.95 -6.78
C ILE A 55 3.47 -5.08 -6.05
N VAL A 56 4.44 -4.75 -5.21
CA VAL A 56 4.99 -5.69 -4.22
C VAL A 56 4.24 -5.48 -2.92
N LYS A 57 3.78 -6.61 -2.38
CA LYS A 57 3.10 -6.67 -1.10
C LYS A 57 3.99 -7.37 -0.08
N VAL A 58 3.99 -6.87 1.14
CA VAL A 58 4.64 -7.52 2.28
C VAL A 58 3.64 -7.60 3.42
N PHE A 59 3.81 -8.57 4.31
CA PHE A 59 3.00 -8.69 5.53
C PHE A 59 3.68 -8.01 6.72
N PRO A 60 2.93 -7.64 7.78
CA PRO A 60 3.51 -7.21 9.05
C PRO A 60 4.56 -8.17 9.59
N TRP A 61 4.38 -9.48 9.38
CA TRP A 61 5.37 -10.48 9.76
C TRP A 61 6.72 -10.28 9.06
N THR A 62 6.73 -9.92 7.77
CA THR A 62 7.96 -9.61 7.04
C THR A 62 8.65 -8.38 7.65
N LEU A 63 7.88 -7.35 8.00
CA LEU A 63 8.39 -6.18 8.71
C LEU A 63 8.98 -6.56 10.08
N HIS A 64 8.32 -7.43 10.85
CA HIS A 64 8.82 -7.86 12.17
C HIS A 64 10.08 -8.73 12.06
N PHE A 65 10.12 -9.63 11.08
CA PHE A 65 11.21 -10.58 10.91
C PHE A 65 12.45 -9.95 10.30
N GLN A 66 12.29 -9.14 9.25
CA GLN A 66 13.40 -8.52 8.51
C GLN A 66 13.76 -7.12 9.03
N GLY A 67 12.83 -6.46 9.74
CA GLY A 67 13.01 -5.12 10.30
C GLY A 67 12.79 -3.97 9.30
N ILE A 68 12.80 -2.75 9.84
CA ILE A 68 12.51 -1.51 9.10
C ILE A 68 13.49 -1.23 7.95
N HIS A 69 14.74 -1.68 8.07
CA HIS A 69 15.77 -1.44 7.04
C HIS A 69 15.48 -2.22 5.77
N PHE A 70 14.95 -3.43 5.90
CA PHE A 70 14.52 -4.22 4.76
C PHE A 70 13.35 -3.55 4.03
N ILE A 71 12.36 -3.02 4.76
CA ILE A 71 11.26 -2.27 4.15
C ILE A 71 11.76 -1.06 3.36
N ARG A 72 12.68 -0.27 3.94
CA ARG A 72 13.28 0.88 3.24
C ARG A 72 14.01 0.45 1.97
N TRP A 73 14.73 -0.67 2.02
CA TRP A 73 15.39 -1.24 0.84
C TRP A 73 14.39 -1.67 -0.23
N ILE A 74 13.28 -2.33 0.13
CA ILE A 74 12.23 -2.72 -0.83
C ILE A 74 11.67 -1.49 -1.55
N VAL A 75 11.33 -0.45 -0.79
CA VAL A 75 10.78 0.79 -1.34
C VAL A 75 11.77 1.47 -2.26
N ASP A 76 13.02 1.63 -1.83
CA ASP A 76 14.06 2.23 -2.66
C ASP A 76 14.27 1.45 -3.96
N TYR A 77 14.36 0.12 -3.87
CA TYR A 77 14.56 -0.75 -5.03
C TYR A 77 13.36 -0.73 -5.99
N ALA A 78 12.12 -0.74 -5.47
CA ALA A 78 10.91 -0.63 -6.27
C ALA A 78 10.76 0.76 -6.93
N HIS A 79 11.08 1.84 -6.22
CA HIS A 79 10.95 3.21 -6.73
C HIS A 79 11.98 3.56 -7.80
N ASN A 80 13.10 2.83 -7.84
CA ASN A 80 14.13 2.92 -8.89
C ASN A 80 13.88 1.99 -10.09
N ALA A 81 12.81 1.18 -10.08
CA ALA A 81 12.46 0.32 -11.22
C ALA A 81 12.15 1.14 -12.49
N SER A 82 12.44 0.57 -13.66
CA SER A 82 12.19 1.26 -14.95
C SER A 82 10.71 1.30 -15.37
N VAL A 83 9.81 0.72 -14.57
CA VAL A 83 8.36 0.65 -14.79
C VAL A 83 7.61 1.15 -13.54
N PRO A 84 6.35 1.57 -13.64
CA PRO A 84 5.57 1.98 -12.47
C PRO A 84 5.44 0.85 -11.46
N PHE A 85 5.95 1.08 -10.25
CA PHE A 85 5.97 0.10 -9.18
C PHE A 85 5.56 0.74 -7.86
N ALA A 86 4.76 0.02 -7.07
CA ALA A 86 4.33 0.44 -5.73
C ALA A 86 4.62 -0.64 -4.69
N VAL A 87 4.74 -0.21 -3.43
CA VAL A 87 4.95 -1.08 -2.27
C VAL A 87 3.79 -0.94 -1.29
N HIS A 88 3.20 -2.08 -0.93
CA HIS A 88 2.01 -2.16 -0.11
C HIS A 88 2.24 -3.07 1.12
N LEU A 89 1.78 -2.63 2.30
CA LEU A 89 1.74 -3.47 3.49
C LEU A 89 0.35 -4.13 3.62
N ASP A 90 0.31 -5.44 3.40
CA ASP A 90 -0.90 -6.26 3.31
C ASP A 90 -1.33 -6.75 4.70
N HIS A 91 -2.64 -6.71 5.01
CA HIS A 91 -3.24 -7.21 6.25
C HIS A 91 -2.66 -6.67 7.57
N CYS A 92 -2.71 -5.35 7.80
CA CYS A 92 -2.42 -4.77 9.11
C CYS A 92 -3.61 -4.96 10.07
N ILE A 93 -3.57 -6.04 10.85
CA ILE A 93 -4.62 -6.37 11.83
C ILE A 93 -4.40 -5.63 13.16
N LYS A 94 -3.14 -5.43 13.57
CA LYS A 94 -2.80 -4.79 14.85
C LYS A 94 -2.59 -3.29 14.63
N ASP A 95 -3.15 -2.46 15.50
CA ASP A 95 -2.94 -1.00 15.47
C ASP A 95 -1.44 -0.63 15.52
N GLN A 96 -0.65 -1.35 16.32
CA GLN A 96 0.80 -1.14 16.36
C GLN A 96 1.47 -1.28 14.99
N ASP A 97 1.01 -2.23 14.16
CA ASP A 97 1.56 -2.43 12.82
C ASP A 97 1.17 -1.28 11.89
N VAL A 98 -0.05 -0.76 12.03
CA VAL A 98 -0.53 0.44 11.31
C VAL A 98 0.33 1.65 11.68
N GLN A 99 0.50 1.92 12.98
CA GLN A 99 1.27 3.09 13.44
C GLN A 99 2.73 3.03 12.98
N VAL A 100 3.37 1.86 13.04
CA VAL A 100 4.74 1.69 12.51
C VAL A 100 4.78 1.88 11.00
N ALA A 101 3.80 1.36 10.27
CA ALA A 101 3.76 1.48 8.83
C ALA A 101 3.58 2.93 8.34
N LEU A 102 2.82 3.75 9.07
CA LEU A 102 2.67 5.19 8.80
C LEU A 102 3.99 5.98 8.96
N GLU A 103 4.98 5.43 9.64
CA GLU A 103 6.32 6.02 9.77
C GLU A 103 7.32 5.49 8.72
N LEU A 104 6.92 4.52 7.92
CA LEU A 104 7.74 3.87 6.90
C LEU A 104 7.37 4.35 5.50
N PRO A 105 8.28 4.25 4.51
CA PRO A 105 8.06 4.84 3.20
C PRO A 105 7.17 3.98 2.29
N PHE A 106 6.13 3.35 2.84
CA PHE A 106 5.17 2.60 2.04
C PHE A 106 4.39 3.54 1.11
N ASP A 107 4.02 3.05 -0.08
CA ASP A 107 3.06 3.76 -0.93
C ASP A 107 1.63 3.55 -0.41
N SER A 108 1.36 2.43 0.26
CA SER A 108 0.04 2.12 0.81
C SER A 108 0.07 1.07 1.90
N ILE A 109 -0.96 1.05 2.73
CA ILE A 109 -1.17 0.01 3.75
C ILE A 109 -2.63 -0.47 3.69
N MET A 110 -2.84 -1.75 3.97
CA MET A 110 -4.16 -2.32 4.20
C MET A 110 -4.46 -2.38 5.68
N VAL A 111 -5.47 -1.63 6.12
CA VAL A 111 -6.04 -1.73 7.46
C VAL A 111 -7.08 -2.85 7.46
N ASP A 112 -6.72 -3.96 8.08
CA ASP A 112 -7.56 -5.15 8.17
C ASP A 112 -8.27 -5.18 9.53
N ALA A 113 -9.45 -4.56 9.56
CA ALA A 113 -10.38 -4.63 10.68
C ALA A 113 -11.52 -5.63 10.41
N SER A 114 -11.26 -6.69 9.62
CA SER A 114 -12.25 -7.73 9.31
C SER A 114 -12.75 -8.51 10.54
N THR A 115 -12.04 -8.41 11.65
CA THR A 115 -12.42 -9.03 12.93
C THR A 115 -13.37 -8.18 13.78
N GLN A 116 -13.64 -6.93 13.38
CA GLN A 116 -14.50 -5.98 14.10
C GLN A 116 -15.90 -5.89 13.48
N GLU A 117 -16.89 -5.45 14.26
CA GLU A 117 -18.24 -5.18 13.74
C GLU A 117 -18.20 -3.99 12.75
N GLY A 118 -19.07 -4.01 11.73
CA GLY A 118 -18.89 -3.19 10.52
C GLY A 118 -18.84 -1.67 10.72
N GLU A 119 -19.46 -1.13 11.78
CA GLU A 119 -19.43 0.31 12.08
C GLU A 119 -18.13 0.72 12.79
N GLU A 120 -17.59 -0.14 13.66
CA GLU A 120 -16.31 0.08 14.34
C GLU A 120 -15.13 0.05 13.36
N ASN A 121 -15.16 -0.90 12.41
CA ASN A 121 -14.19 -0.97 11.31
C ASN A 121 -14.17 0.34 10.51
N LEU A 122 -15.34 0.86 10.15
CA LEU A 122 -15.45 2.09 9.37
C LEU A 122 -14.87 3.31 10.12
N GLU A 123 -15.20 3.47 11.40
CA GLU A 123 -14.68 4.57 12.20
C GLU A 123 -13.17 4.46 12.41
N TYR A 124 -12.65 3.25 12.60
CA TYR A 124 -11.21 3.01 12.69
C TYR A 124 -10.50 3.34 11.37
N CYS A 125 -11.00 2.88 10.23
CA CYS A 125 -10.42 3.23 8.92
C CYS A 125 -10.44 4.75 8.68
N LYS A 126 -11.53 5.45 9.05
CA LYS A 126 -11.60 6.93 8.97
C LYS A 126 -10.56 7.60 9.85
N LEU A 127 -10.33 7.08 11.05
CA LEU A 127 -9.30 7.59 11.96
C LEU A 127 -7.92 7.48 11.32
N ILE A 128 -7.56 6.32 10.77
CA ILE A 128 -6.26 6.09 10.13
C ILE A 128 -6.09 6.96 8.88
N VAL A 129 -7.12 7.06 8.03
CA VAL A 129 -7.12 8.00 6.88
C VAL A 129 -6.94 9.45 7.35
N GLY A 130 -7.50 9.81 8.51
CA GLY A 130 -7.31 11.12 9.13
C GLY A 130 -5.87 11.37 9.58
N GLN A 131 -5.19 10.35 10.10
CA GLN A 131 -3.78 10.39 10.52
C GLN A 131 -2.82 10.51 9.32
N ASP A 132 -3.17 9.93 8.17
CA ASP A 132 -2.30 9.89 7.00
C ASP A 132 -2.25 11.19 6.17
N ARG A 133 -3.15 12.15 6.41
CA ARG A 133 -3.36 13.31 5.52
C ARG A 133 -2.10 14.10 5.11
N GLU A 134 -1.04 14.06 5.91
CA GLU A 134 0.22 14.77 5.65
C GLU A 134 1.30 13.91 4.98
N ARG A 135 1.15 12.57 4.95
CA ARG A 135 2.20 11.62 4.55
C ARG A 135 1.98 11.03 3.16
N GLY A 136 0.72 10.94 2.72
CA GLY A 136 0.37 10.55 1.35
C GLY A 136 0.48 9.04 1.09
N ILE A 137 0.19 8.23 2.11
CA ILE A 137 0.14 6.76 2.05
C ILE A 137 -1.31 6.35 1.79
N ALA A 138 -1.58 5.69 0.66
CA ALA A 138 -2.95 5.26 0.38
C ALA A 138 -3.41 4.17 1.37
N ILE A 139 -4.65 4.28 1.85
CA ILE A 139 -5.22 3.32 2.79
C ILE A 139 -6.21 2.41 2.07
N GLU A 140 -5.90 1.12 2.03
CA GLU A 140 -6.84 0.07 1.66
C GLU A 140 -7.58 -0.39 2.93
N ALA A 141 -8.89 -0.58 2.83
CA ALA A 141 -9.72 -1.03 3.94
C ALA A 141 -10.37 -2.36 3.58
N GLU A 142 -10.21 -3.38 4.44
CA GLU A 142 -10.93 -4.63 4.28
C GLU A 142 -12.39 -4.46 4.72
N ARG A 143 -13.32 -4.83 3.83
CA ARG A 143 -14.75 -4.86 4.15
C ARG A 143 -15.24 -6.29 4.34
N TRP A 144 -16.07 -6.49 5.36
CA TRP A 144 -17.02 -7.60 5.39
C TRP A 144 -18.06 -7.44 4.27
N VAL A 145 -18.40 -8.55 3.62
CA VAL A 145 -19.37 -8.62 2.51
C VAL A 145 -20.75 -8.18 3.00
N GLY A 146 -21.11 -6.90 2.83
CA GLY A 146 -22.41 -6.36 3.27
C GLY A 146 -22.59 -4.83 3.18
N PHE A 147 -21.52 -4.04 3.14
CA PHE A 147 -21.58 -2.57 3.14
C PHE A 147 -21.12 -1.92 1.83
N ARG A 148 -21.91 -0.96 1.31
CA ARG A 148 -21.60 -0.12 0.14
C ARG A 148 -20.89 1.16 0.58
N GLU A 149 -19.70 1.39 0.02
CA GLU A 149 -18.84 2.59 0.05
C GLU A 149 -17.92 2.84 1.28
N VAL A 150 -16.68 2.39 1.10
CA VAL A 150 -15.41 2.92 1.60
C VAL A 150 -14.56 3.07 0.35
N ARG A 151 -14.44 4.29 -0.17
CA ARG A 151 -13.54 4.53 -1.30
C ARG A 151 -12.11 4.37 -0.80
N MET A 152 -11.27 3.68 -1.57
CA MET A 152 -9.84 3.92 -1.46
C MET A 152 -9.62 5.42 -1.65
N VAL A 153 -9.01 6.05 -0.66
CA VAL A 153 -8.55 7.44 -0.74
C VAL A 153 -7.05 7.41 -0.96
#